data_AF-A0A3G8CAQ1-F1
#
_entry.id   AF-A0A3G8CAQ1-F1
#
_cell.length_a   1.000
_cell.length_b   1.000
_cell.length_c   1.000
_cell.angle_alpha   90.00
_cell.angle_beta   90.00
_cell.angle_gamma   90.00
#
_symmetry.space_group_name_H-M   'P 1'
#
loop_
_entity.id
_entity.type
_entity.pdbx_description
1 polymer ?
#
loop_
_entity_poly.entity_id
_entity_poly.type
_entity_poly.pdbx_seq_one_letter_code
_entity_poly.pdbx_strand_id
1 'polypeptide(L)'
;MPQHHHHRHWQGQRVILCLLLFPVLSLSSDRGPEPARLTALLRQLDQIERQAEASARLPRDDASRYHFDYTRFRDDVQRMRQGIRDYLSPQRAQPRDPLRLSGDYRREAEARHEPE
;
A
#
# COMPACT_ATOMS: atom_id res chain seq x y z
N MET A 1 42.60 17.90 30.54
CA MET A 1 42.06 16.55 30.86
C MET A 1 41.21 16.65 32.12
N PRO A 2 40.09 15.91 32.31
CA PRO A 2 39.36 14.93 31.47
C PRO A 2 38.07 15.54 30.85
N GLN A 3 37.61 15.23 29.62
CA GLN A 3 37.07 13.97 29.06
C GLN A 3 35.71 13.56 29.67
N HIS A 4 34.61 14.19 29.23
CA HIS A 4 33.25 13.63 29.37
C HIS A 4 32.83 12.99 28.04
N HIS A 5 32.99 11.67 27.95
CA HIS A 5 32.43 10.85 26.89
C HIS A 5 30.90 10.75 27.03
N HIS A 6 30.14 11.55 26.28
CA HIS A 6 28.70 11.28 26.06
C HIS A 6 28.36 10.85 24.63
N HIS A 7 29.37 10.63 23.78
CA HIS A 7 29.16 10.25 22.37
C HIS A 7 29.06 8.72 22.16
N ARG A 8 28.57 7.96 23.15
CA ARG A 8 28.48 6.48 23.06
C ARG A 8 27.05 5.92 23.04
N HIS A 9 26.04 6.76 23.18
CA HIS A 9 24.63 6.32 23.18
C HIS A 9 23.85 6.80 21.95
N TRP A 10 24.34 7.84 21.26
CA TRP A 10 23.66 8.44 20.09
C TRP A 10 24.00 7.79 18.73
N GLN A 11 24.58 6.58 18.73
CA GLN A 11 24.80 5.81 17.50
C GLN A 11 24.10 4.43 17.52
N GLY A 12 23.66 3.96 18.70
CA GLY A 12 22.96 2.66 18.82
C GLY A 12 21.47 2.69 18.46
N GLN A 13 20.81 3.84 18.64
CA GLN A 13 19.37 3.97 18.38
C GLN A 13 19.01 4.05 16.88
N ARG A 14 19.94 4.47 16.02
CA ARG A 14 19.69 4.54 14.57
C ARG A 14 19.75 3.17 13.90
N VAL A 15 20.52 2.23 14.43
CA VAL A 15 20.64 0.88 13.85
C VAL A 15 19.41 0.01 14.16
N ILE A 16 18.79 0.18 15.33
CA ILE A 16 17.61 -0.60 15.73
C ILE A 16 16.34 -0.15 14.96
N LEU A 17 16.22 1.13 14.58
CA LEU A 17 15.09 1.61 13.80
C LEU A 17 15.14 1.15 12.33
N CYS A 18 16.34 0.97 11.75
CA CYS A 18 16.49 0.37 10.42
C CYS A 18 16.13 -1.12 10.39
N LEU A 19 16.30 -1.85 11.50
CA LEU A 19 15.96 -3.28 11.56
C LEU A 19 14.44 -3.56 11.70
N LEU A 20 13.65 -2.59 12.15
CA LEU A 20 12.19 -2.72 12.28
C LEU A 20 11.40 -2.20 11.08
N LEU A 21 12.05 -1.48 10.16
CA LEU A 21 11.43 -0.98 8.91
C LEU A 21 11.70 -1.88 7.70
N PHE A 22 12.52 -2.93 7.83
CA PHE A 22 12.88 -3.81 6.73
C PHE A 22 11.97 -5.03 6.44
N PRO A 23 10.88 -5.37 7.16
CA PRO A 23 10.03 -6.47 6.72
C PRO A 23 8.97 -6.04 5.68
N VAL A 24 8.84 -4.76 5.34
CA VAL A 24 7.80 -4.28 4.41
C VAL A 24 8.14 -4.55 2.94
N LEU A 25 9.39 -4.88 2.63
CA LEU A 25 9.88 -5.05 1.25
C LEU A 25 10.55 -6.41 1.01
N SER A 26 10.11 -7.46 1.70
CA SER A 26 10.29 -8.82 1.17
C SER A 26 9.37 -9.04 -0.03
N LEU A 27 9.60 -8.29 -1.12
CA LEU A 27 9.29 -8.78 -2.45
C LEU A 27 10.23 -9.97 -2.68
N SER A 28 9.85 -11.15 -2.17
CA SER A 28 10.44 -12.40 -2.61
C SER A 28 10.14 -12.51 -4.09
N SER A 29 11.05 -11.99 -4.91
CA SER A 29 11.12 -12.31 -6.32
C SER A 29 11.62 -13.75 -6.39
N ASP A 30 10.72 -14.66 -6.01
CA ASP A 30 10.92 -16.08 -6.10
C ASP A 30 11.16 -16.39 -7.58
N ARG A 31 12.30 -17.01 -7.91
CA ARG A 31 12.59 -17.50 -9.27
C ARG A 31 11.78 -18.77 -9.56
N GLY A 32 10.58 -18.87 -8.99
CA GLY A 32 9.64 -19.94 -9.16
C GLY A 32 8.85 -19.81 -10.48
N PRO A 33 8.09 -20.86 -10.84
CA PRO A 33 7.21 -20.84 -12.00
C PRO A 33 6.26 -19.64 -11.92
N GLU A 34 5.90 -19.08 -13.08
CA GLU A 34 5.09 -17.85 -13.18
C GLU A 34 3.82 -17.86 -12.29
N PRO A 35 3.05 -18.97 -12.18
CA PRO A 35 1.90 -19.03 -11.27
C PRO A 35 2.25 -18.78 -9.79
N ALA A 36 3.41 -19.24 -9.34
CA ALA A 36 3.88 -19.02 -7.96
C ALA A 36 4.20 -17.55 -7.71
N ARG A 37 4.85 -16.89 -8.68
CA ARG A 37 5.12 -15.44 -8.65
C ARG A 37 3.84 -14.61 -8.62
N LEU A 38 2.86 -14.94 -9.46
CA LEU A 38 1.56 -14.26 -9.46
C LEU A 38 0.76 -14.51 -8.16
N THR A 39 0.88 -15.70 -7.56
CA THR A 39 0.30 -15.98 -6.24
C THR A 39 1.00 -15.17 -5.13
N ALA A 40 2.30 -14.91 -5.25
CA ALA A 40 3.01 -14.00 -4.35
C ALA A 40 2.53 -12.55 -4.53
N LEU A 41 2.30 -12.08 -5.76
CA LEU A 41 1.71 -10.76 -6.02
C LEU A 41 0.33 -10.59 -5.37
N LEU A 42 -0.53 -11.62 -5.44
CA LEU A 42 -1.85 -11.58 -4.76
C LEU A 42 -1.71 -11.35 -3.25
N ARG A 43 -0.73 -12.01 -2.60
CA ARG A 43 -0.45 -11.82 -1.17
C ARG A 43 0.11 -10.43 -0.86
N GLN A 44 0.86 -9.83 -1.78
CA GLN A 44 1.34 -8.45 -1.64
C GLN A 44 0.19 -7.46 -1.78
N LEU A 45 -0.75 -7.68 -2.71
CA LEU A 45 -1.98 -6.88 -2.80
C LEU A 45 -2.81 -6.97 -1.51
N ASP A 46 -2.88 -8.15 -0.88
CA ASP A 46 -3.50 -8.30 0.46
C ASP A 46 -2.80 -7.46 1.54
N GLN A 47 -1.47 -7.39 1.52
CA GLN A 47 -0.71 -6.56 2.46
C GLN A 47 -0.93 -5.07 2.22
N ILE A 48 -0.95 -4.66 0.95
CA ILE A 48 -1.21 -3.27 0.54
C ILE A 48 -2.62 -2.84 0.95
N GLU A 49 -3.63 -3.68 0.74
CA GLU A 49 -5.00 -3.40 1.16
C GLU A 49 -5.09 -3.21 2.68
N ARG A 50 -4.49 -4.10 3.47
CA ARG A 50 -4.45 -3.95 4.94
C ARG A 50 -3.73 -2.69 5.38
N GLN A 51 -2.62 -2.33 4.74
CA GLN A 51 -1.91 -1.08 5.03
C GLN A 51 -2.80 0.13 4.73
N ALA A 52 -3.48 0.13 3.59
CA ALA A 52 -4.40 1.20 3.21
C ALA A 52 -5.58 1.32 4.19
N GLU A 53 -6.15 0.20 4.65
CA GLU A 53 -7.19 0.19 5.68
C GLU A 53 -6.69 0.73 7.02
N ALA A 54 -5.45 0.40 7.42
CA ALA A 54 -4.85 0.93 8.64
C ALA A 54 -4.65 2.45 8.53
N SER A 55 -4.15 2.93 7.38
CA SER A 55 -3.98 4.38 7.14
C SER A 55 -5.31 5.13 7.10
N ALA A 56 -6.36 4.54 6.53
CA ALA A 56 -7.69 5.15 6.45
C ALA A 56 -8.35 5.38 7.81
N ARG A 57 -7.90 4.67 8.87
CA ARG A 57 -8.38 4.83 10.25
C ARG A 57 -7.63 5.91 11.03
N LEU A 58 -6.51 6.42 10.51
CA LEU A 58 -5.78 7.49 11.16
C LEU A 58 -6.59 8.80 11.07
N PRO A 59 -6.46 9.70 12.07
CA PRO A 59 -7.03 11.03 11.99
C PRO A 59 -6.60 11.73 10.70
N ARG A 60 -7.56 12.35 10.01
CA ARG A 60 -7.26 13.13 8.82
C ARG A 60 -6.72 14.49 9.23
N ASP A 61 -5.77 14.97 8.44
CA ASP A 61 -5.33 16.36 8.52
C ASP A 61 -6.34 17.24 7.81
N ASP A 62 -7.18 17.93 8.59
CA ASP A 62 -8.22 18.84 8.09
C ASP A 62 -7.64 20.07 7.37
N ALA A 63 -6.32 20.32 7.47
CA ALA A 63 -5.65 21.40 6.76
C ALA A 63 -5.33 21.07 5.29
N SER A 64 -5.38 19.78 4.89
CA SER A 64 -5.06 19.40 3.51
C SER A 64 -6.26 19.58 2.58
N ARG A 65 -6.08 20.31 1.49
CA ARG A 65 -7.09 20.45 0.42
C ARG A 65 -7.36 19.15 -0.33
N TYR A 66 -6.39 18.24 -0.35
CA TYR A 66 -6.48 16.97 -1.06
C TYR A 66 -6.27 15.81 -0.12
N HIS A 67 -7.10 14.79 -0.26
CA HIS A 67 -6.99 13.56 0.50
C HIS A 67 -6.90 12.36 -0.44
N PHE A 68 -6.32 11.28 0.09
CA PHE A 68 -6.28 10.01 -0.61
C PHE A 68 -7.65 9.32 -0.55
N ASP A 69 -8.22 8.99 -1.70
CA ASP A 69 -9.46 8.25 -1.85
C ASP A 69 -9.21 6.75 -1.68
N TYR A 70 -9.21 6.33 -0.41
CA TYR A 70 -9.04 4.93 -0.04
C TYR A 70 -10.12 4.02 -0.63
N THR A 71 -11.32 4.53 -0.93
CA THR A 71 -12.38 3.73 -1.56
C THR A 71 -12.00 3.39 -3.00
N ARG A 72 -11.67 4.40 -3.83
CA ARG A 72 -11.26 4.19 -5.22
C ARG A 72 -10.02 3.31 -5.33
N PHE A 73 -9.06 3.50 -4.42
CA PHE A 73 -7.86 2.68 -4.35
C PHE A 73 -8.17 1.20 -4.09
N ARG A 74 -9.03 0.92 -3.11
CA ARG A 74 -9.43 -0.47 -2.78
C ARG A 74 -10.15 -1.14 -3.94
N ASP A 75 -11.04 -0.43 -4.62
CA ASP A 75 -11.73 -0.97 -5.80
C ASP A 75 -10.74 -1.35 -6.91
N ASP A 76 -9.72 -0.52 -7.15
CA ASP A 76 -8.66 -0.83 -8.11
C ASP A 76 -7.79 -2.02 -7.67
N VAL A 77 -7.48 -2.15 -6.38
CA VAL A 77 -6.78 -3.33 -5.83
C VAL A 77 -7.61 -4.60 -6.04
N GLN A 78 -8.93 -4.56 -5.83
CA GLN A 78 -9.81 -5.70 -6.08
C GLN A 78 -9.87 -6.06 -7.58
N ARG A 79 -9.94 -5.06 -8.46
CA ARG A 79 -9.85 -5.26 -9.92
C ARG A 79 -8.55 -5.95 -10.32
N MET A 80 -7.41 -5.50 -9.77
CA MET A 80 -6.10 -6.14 -10.02
C MET A 80 -6.08 -7.59 -9.52
N ARG A 81 -6.60 -7.87 -8.32
CA ARG A 81 -6.70 -9.25 -7.80
C ARG A 81 -7.54 -10.14 -8.69
N GLN A 82 -8.67 -9.63 -9.18
CA GLN A 82 -9.54 -10.39 -10.07
C GLN A 82 -8.83 -10.71 -11.38
N GLY A 83 -8.18 -9.73 -12.01
CA GLY A 83 -7.44 -9.95 -13.26
C GLY A 83 -6.32 -10.99 -13.13
N ILE A 84 -5.57 -10.96 -12.02
CA ILE A 84 -4.52 -11.97 -11.76
C ILE A 84 -5.12 -13.36 -11.52
N ARG A 85 -6.21 -13.46 -10.74
CA ARG A 85 -6.90 -14.75 -10.49
C ARG A 85 -7.48 -15.32 -11.77
N ASP A 86 -8.04 -14.48 -12.62
CA ASP A 86 -8.59 -14.86 -13.92
C ASP A 86 -7.52 -15.43 -14.85
N TYR A 87 -6.33 -14.83 -14.85
CA TYR A 87 -5.19 -15.35 -15.60
C TYR A 87 -4.70 -16.70 -15.04
N LEU A 88 -4.66 -16.86 -13.71
CA LEU A 88 -4.24 -18.10 -13.05
C LEU A 88 -5.25 -19.24 -13.18
N SER A 89 -6.53 -18.92 -13.37
CA SER A 89 -7.63 -19.88 -13.50
C SER A 89 -8.52 -19.49 -14.68
N PRO A 90 -7.99 -19.61 -15.92
CA PRO A 90 -8.71 -19.19 -17.11
C PRO A 90 -9.95 -20.07 -17.27
N GLN A 91 -11.13 -19.53 -16.97
CA GLN A 91 -12.37 -20.14 -17.40
C GLN A 91 -12.48 -19.97 -18.92
N ARG A 92 -12.70 -21.07 -19.64
CA ARG A 92 -12.96 -21.03 -21.08
C ARG A 92 -14.36 -20.42 -21.32
N ALA A 93 -14.48 -19.10 -21.31
CA ALA A 93 -15.69 -18.38 -21.73
C ALA A 93 -15.44 -16.87 -21.92
N GLN A 94 -15.70 -16.42 -23.16
CA GLN A 94 -15.85 -15.05 -23.69
C GLN A 94 -14.73 -14.01 -23.50
N PRO A 95 -14.52 -13.11 -24.49
CA PRO A 95 -13.76 -11.88 -24.29
C PRO A 95 -14.36 -11.09 -23.13
N ARG A 96 -13.58 -10.89 -22.08
CA ARG A 96 -13.98 -10.06 -20.94
C ARG A 96 -13.60 -8.62 -21.25
N ASP A 97 -14.52 -7.70 -20.97
CA ASP A 97 -14.21 -6.27 -21.02
C ASP A 97 -13.19 -5.96 -19.91
N PRO A 98 -11.98 -5.47 -20.23
CA PRO A 98 -11.02 -5.11 -19.20
C PRO A 98 -11.56 -3.93 -18.38
N LEU A 99 -11.88 -4.18 -17.11
CA LEU A 99 -12.25 -3.10 -16.19
C LEU A 99 -11.06 -2.15 -16.05
N ARG A 100 -11.25 -0.88 -16.43
CA ARG A 100 -10.24 0.16 -16.21
C ARG A 100 -10.04 0.39 -14.71
N LEU A 101 -8.78 0.59 -14.35
CA LEU A 101 -8.43 1.17 -13.06
C LEU A 101 -8.80 2.66 -13.09
N SER A 102 -9.27 3.17 -11.96
CA SER A 102 -9.56 4.59 -11.78
C SER A 102 -8.28 5.41 -11.95
N GLY A 103 -7.18 4.99 -11.31
CA GLY A 103 -5.87 5.61 -11.40
C GLY A 103 -5.75 7.02 -10.79
N ASP A 104 -6.87 7.71 -10.54
CA ASP A 104 -6.94 8.96 -9.78
C ASP A 104 -7.57 8.72 -8.40
N TYR A 105 -6.69 8.74 -7.39
CA TYR A 105 -7.03 8.55 -5.99
C TYR A 105 -7.09 9.88 -5.21
N ARG A 106 -7.19 11.02 -5.89
CA ARG A 106 -7.31 12.32 -5.22
C ARG A 106 -8.78 12.65 -4.99
N ARG A 107 -9.11 12.99 -3.74
CA ARG A 107 -10.41 13.57 -3.36
C ARG A 107 -10.21 14.97 -2.81
N GLU A 108 -10.99 15.93 -3.27
CA GLU A 108 -10.99 17.29 -2.74
C GLU A 108 -11.71 17.30 -1.39
N ALA A 109 -11.15 18.01 -0.40
CA ALA A 109 -11.85 18.29 0.85
C ALA A 109 -13.08 19.14 0.52
N GLU A 110 -14.26 18.70 0.94
CA GLU A 110 -15.49 19.44 0.73
C GLU A 110 -15.33 20.82 1.38
N ALA A 111 -15.26 21.87 0.55
CA ALA A 111 -15.14 23.23 1.03
C ALA A 111 -16.34 23.47 1.95
N ARG A 112 -16.07 23.71 3.23
CA ARG A 112 -17.06 23.97 4.28
C ARG A 112 -18.06 25.00 3.74
N HIS A 113 -19.23 24.54 3.28
CA HIS A 113 -20.31 25.41 2.87
C HIS A 113 -20.87 25.97 4.17
N GLU A 114 -20.50 27.21 4.48
CA GLU A 114 -21.10 27.97 5.56
C GLU A 114 -22.47 28.45 5.04
N PRO A 115 -23.59 27.95 5.58
CA PRO A 115 -24.89 28.52 5.23
C PRO A 115 -24.99 29.91 5.85
N GLU A 116 -25.30 30.92 5.03
CA GLU A 116 -25.77 32.23 5.51
C GLU A 116 -27.04 32.11 6.34
#